data_AF-A0A8H7DHF8-F1
#
_entry.id   AF-A0A8H7DHF8-F1
#
_cell.length_a   1.000
_cell.length_b   1.000
_cell.length_c   1.000
_cell.angle_alpha   90.00
_cell.angle_beta   90.00
_cell.angle_gamma   90.00
#
_symmetry.space_group_name_H-M   'P 1'
#
loop_
_entity.id
_entity.type
_entity.pdbx_description
1 polymer ?
#
loop_
_entity_poly.entity_id
_entity_poly.type
_entity_poly.pdbx_seq_one_letter_code
_entity_poly.pdbx_strand_id
1 'polypeptide(L)'
;MTQDPTRTSSGILIYETSLSFLKDACDELSSPNQSKLGEDMEVRRRIEGYILSMASDDVVGAIIDSLECRQRVLELANQLGLTNDPGLRTALRRDEERMATLLVSIFSSKSDEERVLRLKGNSAQHFLDVVQELYTARPPFSGLSETATMLKVLNGGRPERPLGPPAMSDTLWQHVTEFWVESHIARPPTHSVVRNMVWPHPDITPVATDELSSLVIVAEETKFLHDRLSMPFLDRPALRPSPSLPTSGGNSKDQQLDSWSGISVR
;
A
#
# COMPACT_ATOMS: atom_id res chain seq x y z
N MET A 1 -44.04 -11.25 -10.11
CA MET A 1 -42.82 -10.57 -9.62
C MET A 1 -41.68 -11.00 -10.52
N THR A 2 -41.37 -10.19 -11.52
CA THR A 2 -40.32 -10.43 -12.52
C THR A 2 -39.02 -9.85 -11.95
N GLN A 3 -38.03 -10.68 -11.65
CA GLN A 3 -36.70 -10.21 -11.27
C GLN A 3 -36.03 -9.62 -12.52
N ASP A 4 -35.50 -8.40 -12.40
CA ASP A 4 -34.79 -7.68 -13.46
C ASP A 4 -33.36 -8.24 -13.62
N PRO A 5 -33.02 -8.91 -14.73
CA PRO A 5 -31.72 -9.56 -14.92
C PRO A 5 -30.59 -8.59 -15.28
N THR A 6 -30.83 -7.26 -15.28
CA THR A 6 -29.83 -6.27 -15.72
C THR A 6 -29.17 -5.49 -14.59
N ARG A 7 -29.48 -5.78 -13.33
CA ARG A 7 -28.73 -5.23 -12.20
C ARG A 7 -27.46 -6.05 -12.01
N THR A 8 -26.54 -5.99 -12.98
CA THR A 8 -25.13 -6.26 -12.72
C THR A 8 -24.74 -5.27 -11.62
N SER A 9 -24.67 -5.74 -10.38
CA SER A 9 -24.04 -5.00 -9.29
C SER A 9 -22.66 -4.62 -9.80
N SER A 10 -22.49 -3.35 -10.17
CA SER A 10 -21.20 -2.81 -10.56
C SER A 10 -20.42 -2.68 -9.25
N GLY A 11 -19.83 -3.80 -8.80
CA GLY A 11 -18.98 -3.82 -7.63
C GLY A 11 -17.88 -2.77 -7.78
N ILE A 12 -17.42 -2.23 -6.66
CA ILE A 12 -16.34 -1.25 -6.67
C ILE A 12 -15.04 -2.03 -6.90
N LEU A 13 -14.52 -1.91 -8.11
CA LEU A 13 -13.24 -2.49 -8.50
C LEU A 13 -12.13 -1.46 -8.26
N ILE A 14 -11.30 -1.70 -7.25
CA ILE A 14 -10.02 -0.99 -7.11
C ILE A 14 -8.98 -1.76 -7.92
N TYR A 15 -7.96 -1.07 -8.45
CA TYR A 15 -6.93 -1.66 -9.31
C TYR A 15 -7.40 -2.24 -10.66
N GLU A 16 -8.61 -1.88 -11.10
CA GLU A 16 -9.14 -2.26 -12.41
C GLU A 16 -8.22 -1.84 -13.56
N THR A 17 -7.61 -0.65 -13.46
CA THR A 17 -6.71 -0.12 -14.49
C THR A 17 -5.43 -0.95 -14.56
N SER A 18 -4.83 -1.25 -13.41
CA SER A 18 -3.60 -2.04 -13.33
C SER A 18 -3.81 -3.48 -13.75
N LEU A 19 -4.94 -4.10 -13.38
CA LEU A 19 -5.26 -5.46 -13.78
C LEU A 19 -5.55 -5.56 -15.28
N SER A 20 -6.24 -4.56 -15.85
CA SER A 20 -6.46 -4.47 -17.30
C SER A 20 -5.13 -4.34 -18.04
N PHE A 21 -4.23 -3.48 -17.54
CA PHE A 21 -2.88 -3.35 -18.10
C PHE A 21 -2.10 -4.67 -18.07
N LEU A 22 -2.10 -5.38 -16.93
CA LEU A 22 -1.40 -6.67 -16.81
C LEU A 22 -2.00 -7.72 -17.75
N LYS A 23 -3.32 -7.72 -17.93
CA LYS A 23 -4.01 -8.61 -18.87
C LYS A 23 -3.58 -8.35 -20.30
N ASP A 24 -3.58 -7.08 -20.72
CA ASP A 24 -3.16 -6.68 -22.07
C ASP A 24 -1.69 -7.05 -22.31
N ALA A 25 -0.82 -6.81 -21.33
CA ALA A 25 0.59 -7.19 -21.41
C ALA A 25 0.78 -8.72 -21.49
N CYS A 26 -0.02 -9.52 -20.78
CA CYS A 26 -0.01 -10.98 -20.94
C CYS A 26 -0.42 -11.42 -22.35
N ASP A 27 -1.43 -10.77 -22.94
CA ASP A 27 -1.88 -11.08 -24.30
C ASP A 27 -0.79 -10.72 -25.34
N GLU A 28 -0.03 -9.64 -25.14
CA GLU A 28 1.10 -9.26 -25.99
C GLU A 28 2.31 -10.21 -25.87
N LEU A 29 2.59 -10.71 -24.67
CA LEU A 29 3.69 -11.63 -24.40
C LEU A 29 3.43 -13.06 -24.90
N SER A 30 2.18 -13.41 -25.16
CA SER A 30 1.73 -14.70 -25.71
C SER A 30 2.15 -14.86 -27.19
N SER A 31 3.46 -14.96 -27.43
CA SER A 31 4.08 -15.27 -28.71
C SER A 31 3.89 -16.77 -29.04
N PRO A 32 3.81 -17.19 -30.32
CA PRO A 32 3.51 -18.59 -30.73
C PRO A 32 4.54 -19.67 -30.33
N ASN A 33 5.52 -19.37 -29.48
CA ASN A 33 6.48 -20.34 -28.98
C ASN A 33 5.83 -21.26 -27.93
N GLN A 34 5.50 -22.48 -28.34
CA GLN A 34 4.74 -23.47 -27.56
C GLN A 34 5.33 -23.84 -26.18
N SER A 35 6.61 -23.59 -25.92
CA SER A 35 7.24 -23.95 -24.65
C SER A 35 6.93 -23.00 -23.48
N LYS A 36 6.48 -21.77 -23.74
CA LYS A 36 6.07 -20.80 -22.68
C LYS A 36 4.56 -20.71 -22.46
N LEU A 37 3.77 -21.27 -23.37
CA LEU A 37 2.32 -21.16 -23.38
C LEU A 37 1.63 -21.63 -22.09
N GLY A 38 2.22 -22.61 -21.39
CA GLY A 38 1.66 -23.14 -20.14
C GLY A 38 1.75 -22.18 -18.95
N GLU A 39 2.87 -21.45 -18.81
CA GLU A 39 3.08 -20.48 -17.74
C GLU A 39 2.21 -19.24 -17.97
N ASP A 40 2.12 -18.76 -19.21
CA ASP A 40 1.33 -17.59 -19.58
C ASP A 40 -0.17 -17.80 -19.31
N MET A 41 -0.70 -19.00 -19.60
CA MET A 41 -2.11 -19.34 -19.31
C MET A 41 -2.42 -19.40 -17.81
N GLU A 42 -1.45 -19.80 -16.98
CA GLU A 42 -1.63 -19.81 -15.52
C GLU A 42 -1.69 -18.39 -14.96
N VAL A 43 -0.77 -17.51 -15.39
CA VAL A 43 -0.75 -16.10 -14.98
C VAL A 43 -2.04 -15.39 -15.39
N ARG A 44 -2.50 -15.61 -16.63
CA ARG A 44 -3.78 -15.09 -17.13
C ARG A 44 -4.96 -15.53 -16.26
N ARG A 45 -5.05 -16.84 -15.95
CA ARG A 45 -6.13 -17.37 -15.11
C ARG A 45 -6.13 -16.74 -13.72
N ARG A 46 -4.95 -16.47 -13.15
CA ARG A 46 -4.82 -15.78 -11.86
C ARG A 46 -5.30 -14.33 -11.94
N ILE A 47 -4.91 -13.59 -12.98
CA ILE A 47 -5.38 -12.20 -13.20
C ILE A 47 -6.90 -12.18 -13.28
N GLU A 48 -7.51 -13.05 -14.08
CA GLU A 48 -8.97 -13.14 -14.21
C GLU A 48 -9.65 -13.54 -12.88
N GLY A 49 -9.07 -14.48 -12.15
CA GLY A 49 -9.55 -14.86 -10.81
C GLY A 49 -9.48 -13.69 -9.81
N TYR A 50 -8.45 -12.85 -9.90
CA TYR A 50 -8.35 -11.66 -9.05
C TYR A 50 -9.37 -10.58 -9.42
N ILE A 51 -9.53 -10.28 -10.71
CA ILE A 51 -10.55 -9.32 -11.17
C ILE A 51 -11.94 -9.70 -10.64
N LEU A 52 -12.29 -10.99 -10.70
CA LEU A 52 -13.60 -11.48 -10.23
C LEU A 52 -13.74 -11.48 -8.70
N SER A 53 -12.67 -11.80 -7.97
CA SER A 53 -12.71 -11.87 -6.49
C SER A 53 -12.62 -10.51 -5.80
N MET A 54 -12.23 -9.47 -6.53
CA MET A 54 -12.00 -8.13 -6.00
C MET A 54 -13.21 -7.19 -6.04
N ALA A 55 -14.31 -7.62 -6.65
CA ALA A 55 -15.54 -6.85 -6.63
C ALA A 55 -16.05 -6.77 -5.19
N SER A 56 -15.86 -5.61 -4.55
CA SER A 56 -16.47 -5.34 -3.26
C SER A 56 -17.84 -4.68 -3.49
N ASP A 57 -18.83 -5.12 -2.72
CA ASP A 57 -20.17 -4.52 -2.74
C ASP A 57 -20.19 -3.14 -2.03
N ASP A 58 -19.09 -2.76 -1.37
CA ASP A 58 -19.06 -1.55 -0.58
C ASP A 58 -17.69 -0.83 -0.58
N VAL A 59 -17.72 0.49 -0.37
CA VAL A 59 -16.53 1.35 -0.51
C VAL A 59 -15.47 1.06 0.56
N VAL A 60 -15.90 0.76 1.79
CA VAL A 60 -14.98 0.52 2.92
C VAL A 60 -14.27 -0.82 2.74
N GLY A 61 -15.01 -1.86 2.35
CA GLY A 61 -14.49 -3.17 1.98
C GLY A 61 -13.48 -3.05 0.84
N ALA A 62 -13.84 -2.33 -0.23
CA ALA A 62 -12.93 -2.07 -1.34
C ALA A 62 -11.60 -1.47 -0.85
N ILE A 63 -11.63 -0.40 -0.04
CA ILE A 63 -10.41 0.22 0.50
C ILE A 63 -9.59 -0.77 1.33
N ILE A 64 -10.21 -1.58 2.19
CA ILE A 64 -9.49 -2.58 3.00
C ILE A 64 -8.80 -3.62 2.12
N ASP A 65 -9.49 -4.10 1.09
CA ASP A 65 -9.01 -5.14 0.19
C ASP A 65 -7.97 -4.61 -0.83
N SER A 66 -7.92 -3.29 -1.00
CA SER A 66 -7.00 -2.62 -1.93
C SER A 66 -5.53 -2.93 -1.64
N LEU A 67 -5.15 -3.06 -0.37
CA LEU A 67 -3.77 -3.35 0.04
C LEU A 67 -3.32 -4.72 -0.47
N GLU A 68 -4.16 -5.74 -0.25
CA GLU A 68 -3.86 -7.10 -0.70
C GLU A 68 -3.88 -7.18 -2.22
N CYS A 69 -4.80 -6.48 -2.88
CA CYS A 69 -4.78 -6.37 -4.33
C CYS A 69 -3.46 -5.78 -4.83
N ARG A 70 -3.06 -4.63 -4.29
CA ARG A 70 -1.83 -3.95 -4.71
C ARG A 70 -0.65 -4.91 -4.67
N GLN A 71 -0.52 -5.67 -3.59
CA GLN A 71 0.53 -6.67 -3.44
C GLN A 71 0.47 -7.73 -4.54
N ARG A 72 -0.71 -8.28 -4.84
CA ARG A 72 -0.90 -9.27 -5.91
C ARG A 72 -0.60 -8.69 -7.30
N VAL A 73 -1.01 -7.47 -7.59
CA VAL A 73 -0.69 -6.76 -8.84
C VAL A 73 0.83 -6.61 -8.99
N LEU A 74 1.53 -6.21 -7.93
CA LEU A 74 2.99 -6.07 -7.94
C LEU A 74 3.71 -7.42 -8.07
N GLU A 75 3.18 -8.48 -7.45
CA GLU A 75 3.70 -9.85 -7.58
C GLU A 75 3.58 -10.34 -9.03
N LEU A 76 2.41 -10.18 -9.65
CA LEU A 76 2.17 -10.53 -11.05
C LEU A 76 3.05 -9.72 -11.99
N ALA A 77 3.17 -8.41 -11.76
CA ALA A 77 4.08 -7.56 -12.52
C ALA A 77 5.52 -8.03 -12.44
N ASN A 78 5.98 -8.47 -11.26
CA ASN A 78 7.30 -9.03 -11.08
C ASN A 78 7.48 -10.36 -11.83
N GLN A 79 6.48 -11.25 -11.80
CA GLN A 79 6.48 -12.50 -12.57
C GLN A 79 6.58 -12.24 -14.08
N LEU A 80 5.94 -11.18 -14.58
CA LEU A 80 5.96 -10.76 -15.98
C LEU A 80 7.19 -9.91 -16.37
N GLY A 81 8.06 -9.56 -15.42
CA GLY A 81 9.21 -8.68 -15.68
C GLY A 81 8.83 -7.21 -15.94
N LEU A 82 7.63 -6.79 -15.52
CA LEU A 82 7.06 -5.45 -15.75
C LEU A 82 7.26 -4.48 -14.57
N THR A 83 8.07 -4.82 -13.57
CA THR A 83 8.25 -4.00 -12.35
C THR A 83 8.68 -2.56 -12.63
N ASN A 84 9.40 -2.33 -13.73
CA ASN A 84 9.87 -1.00 -14.15
C ASN A 84 9.10 -0.43 -15.34
N ASP A 85 8.02 -1.08 -15.76
CA ASP A 85 7.24 -0.66 -16.91
C ASP A 85 6.52 0.68 -16.64
N PRO A 86 6.67 1.70 -17.52
CA PRO A 86 6.03 3.00 -17.32
C PRO A 86 4.50 2.95 -17.46
N GLY A 87 3.96 2.03 -18.25
CA GLY A 87 2.53 1.78 -18.41
C GLY A 87 1.91 1.26 -17.11
N LEU A 88 2.54 0.25 -16.49
CA LEU A 88 2.12 -0.26 -15.18
C LEU A 88 2.13 0.83 -14.11
N ARG A 89 3.20 1.63 -14.05
CA ARG A 89 3.30 2.75 -13.09
C ARG A 89 2.19 3.77 -13.27
N THR A 90 1.83 4.06 -14.53
CA THR A 90 0.72 4.96 -14.86
C THR A 90 -0.62 4.37 -14.44
N ALA A 91 -0.83 3.06 -14.65
CA ALA A 91 -2.05 2.37 -14.24
C ALA A 91 -2.20 2.35 -12.71
N LEU A 92 -1.14 2.00 -11.98
CA LEU A 92 -1.11 2.02 -10.51
C LEU A 92 -1.44 3.40 -9.96
N ARG A 93 -0.89 4.46 -10.57
CA ARG A 93 -1.17 5.85 -10.17
C ARG A 93 -2.65 6.20 -10.31
N ARG A 94 -3.29 5.83 -11.42
CA ARG A 94 -4.73 6.08 -11.62
C ARG A 94 -5.58 5.36 -10.59
N ASP A 95 -5.18 4.14 -10.23
CA ASP A 95 -5.88 3.39 -9.19
C ASP A 95 -5.68 4.02 -7.79
N GLU A 96 -4.51 4.58 -7.50
CA GLU A 96 -4.25 5.36 -6.28
C GLU A 96 -5.10 6.65 -6.22
N GLU A 97 -5.23 7.38 -7.32
CA GLU A 97 -6.12 8.54 -7.43
C GLU A 97 -7.59 8.17 -7.19
N ARG A 98 -8.01 7.00 -7.72
CA ARG A 98 -9.34 6.44 -7.46
C ARG A 98 -9.51 6.09 -5.98
N MET A 99 -8.52 5.48 -5.34
CA MET A 99 -8.57 5.18 -3.90
C MET A 99 -8.67 6.45 -3.05
N ALA A 100 -7.92 7.50 -3.37
CA ALA A 100 -8.01 8.79 -2.69
C ALA A 100 -9.42 9.38 -2.80
N THR A 101 -10.03 9.29 -3.98
CA THR A 101 -11.42 9.72 -4.21
C THR A 101 -12.41 8.92 -3.36
N LEU A 102 -12.23 7.60 -3.27
CA LEU A 102 -13.07 6.74 -2.44
C LEU A 102 -12.92 7.08 -0.94
N LEU A 103 -11.71 7.37 -0.45
CA LEU A 103 -11.50 7.82 0.93
C LEU A 103 -12.24 9.14 1.21
N VAL A 104 -12.14 10.13 0.31
CA VAL A 104 -12.91 11.38 0.44
C VAL A 104 -14.42 11.09 0.52
N SER A 105 -14.90 10.17 -0.32
CA SER A 105 -16.32 9.78 -0.31
C SER A 105 -16.75 9.11 1.00
N ILE A 106 -15.89 8.29 1.61
CA ILE A 106 -16.13 7.66 2.91
C ILE A 106 -16.30 8.74 3.99
N PHE A 107 -15.39 9.70 4.06
CA PHE A 107 -15.45 10.77 5.09
C PHE A 107 -16.56 11.79 4.81
N SER A 108 -17.07 11.84 3.58
CA SER A 108 -18.24 12.66 3.22
C SER A 108 -19.57 11.94 3.49
N SER A 109 -19.54 10.63 3.71
CA SER A 109 -20.70 9.77 3.94
C SER A 109 -20.77 9.34 5.40
N LYS A 110 -21.73 9.87 6.17
CA LYS A 110 -21.91 9.51 7.58
C LYS A 110 -22.07 7.99 7.79
N SER A 111 -22.75 7.31 6.86
CA SER A 111 -22.94 5.86 6.93
C SER A 111 -21.62 5.11 6.77
N ASP A 112 -20.78 5.49 5.81
CA ASP A 112 -19.51 4.82 5.58
C ASP A 112 -18.47 5.18 6.63
N GLU A 113 -18.45 6.45 7.07
CA GLU A 113 -17.70 6.88 8.25
C GLU A 113 -18.01 5.96 9.43
N GLU A 114 -19.28 5.81 9.81
CA GLU A 114 -19.73 4.91 10.89
C GLU A 114 -19.28 3.45 10.71
N ARG A 115 -19.10 2.98 9.47
CA ARG A 115 -18.58 1.65 9.19
C ARG A 115 -17.09 1.57 9.42
N VAL A 116 -16.32 2.57 8.98
CA VAL A 116 -14.89 2.68 9.31
C VAL A 116 -14.70 2.74 10.83
N LEU A 117 -15.52 3.52 11.53
CA LEU A 117 -15.53 3.64 13.00
C LEU A 117 -15.68 2.27 13.71
N ARG A 118 -16.33 1.29 13.07
CA ARG A 118 -16.62 -0.05 13.61
C ARG A 118 -15.57 -1.09 13.22
N LEU A 119 -14.61 -0.78 12.35
CA LEU A 119 -13.54 -1.71 11.98
C LEU A 119 -12.72 -2.12 13.20
N LYS A 120 -12.22 -3.36 13.20
CA LYS A 120 -11.38 -3.93 14.26
C LYS A 120 -10.29 -4.82 13.67
N GLY A 121 -9.25 -5.09 14.46
CA GLY A 121 -8.20 -6.05 14.10
C GLY A 121 -7.53 -5.68 12.78
N ASN A 122 -7.37 -6.68 11.90
CA ASN A 122 -6.66 -6.55 10.62
C ASN A 122 -7.34 -5.54 9.68
N SER A 123 -8.67 -5.48 9.64
CA SER A 123 -9.39 -4.55 8.77
C SER A 123 -9.12 -3.09 9.13
N ALA A 124 -9.07 -2.78 10.44
CA ALA A 124 -8.72 -1.42 10.89
C ALA A 124 -7.25 -1.09 10.57
N GLN A 125 -6.34 -2.05 10.73
CA GLN A 125 -4.93 -1.89 10.38
C GLN A 125 -4.77 -1.62 8.88
N HIS A 126 -5.35 -2.46 8.02
CA HIS A 126 -5.27 -2.30 6.56
C HIS A 126 -5.83 -0.95 6.11
N PHE A 127 -6.96 -0.53 6.66
CA PHE A 127 -7.53 0.78 6.35
C PHE A 127 -6.53 1.92 6.68
N LEU A 128 -5.90 1.87 7.85
CA LEU A 128 -4.90 2.87 8.24
C LEU A 128 -3.62 2.80 7.41
N ASP A 129 -3.18 1.61 7.03
CA ASP A 129 -2.03 1.42 6.15
C ASP A 129 -2.29 2.08 4.80
N VAL A 130 -3.48 1.91 4.22
CA VAL A 130 -3.88 2.58 2.97
C VAL A 130 -3.91 4.10 3.11
N VAL A 131 -4.48 4.63 4.21
CA VAL A 131 -4.47 6.07 4.49
C VAL A 131 -3.03 6.59 4.56
N GLN A 132 -2.14 5.88 5.24
CA GLN A 132 -0.73 6.27 5.35
C GLN A 132 0.00 6.19 3.99
N GLU A 133 -0.24 5.14 3.21
CA GLU A 133 0.34 4.99 1.87
C GLU A 133 -0.03 6.17 0.98
N LEU A 134 -1.29 6.59 1.01
CA LEU A 134 -1.77 7.72 0.21
C LEU A 134 -1.17 9.05 0.68
N TYR A 135 -0.97 9.25 1.99
CA TYR A 135 -0.27 10.45 2.51
C TYR A 135 1.20 10.51 2.11
N THR A 136 1.88 9.36 2.10
CA THR A 136 3.34 9.29 1.90
C THR A 136 3.75 9.01 0.47
N ALA A 137 2.81 8.55 -0.36
CA ALA A 137 3.07 7.92 -1.66
C ALA A 137 4.09 6.77 -1.57
N ARG A 138 4.19 6.11 -0.41
CA ARG A 138 5.18 5.07 -0.13
C ARG A 138 4.60 4.01 0.80
N PRO A 139 5.03 2.73 0.67
CA PRO A 139 4.66 1.73 1.65
C PRO A 139 5.26 2.08 3.03
N PRO A 140 4.60 1.67 4.13
CA PRO A 140 5.17 1.75 5.46
C PRO A 140 6.57 1.10 5.48
N PHE A 141 7.53 1.75 6.13
CA PHE A 141 8.92 1.28 6.22
C PHE A 141 9.65 1.13 4.87
N SER A 142 9.26 1.91 3.86
CA SER A 142 9.98 2.01 2.57
C SER A 142 11.49 2.29 2.78
N GLY A 143 12.31 1.25 2.66
CA GLY A 143 13.75 1.29 2.93
C GLY A 143 14.28 0.16 3.80
N LEU A 144 13.39 -0.58 4.48
CA LEU A 144 13.74 -1.77 5.25
C LEU A 144 13.35 -3.04 4.48
N SER A 145 14.11 -4.14 4.69
CA SER A 145 13.67 -5.46 4.28
C SER A 145 12.53 -5.95 5.18
N GLU A 146 11.75 -6.92 4.73
CA GLU A 146 10.63 -7.49 5.51
C GLU A 146 11.08 -7.96 6.91
N THR A 147 12.21 -8.68 7.00
CA THR A 147 12.79 -9.11 8.29
C THR A 147 13.19 -7.92 9.16
N ALA A 148 13.77 -6.86 8.58
CA ALA A 148 14.16 -5.65 9.32
C ALA A 148 12.93 -4.85 9.78
N THR A 149 11.87 -4.79 8.95
CA THR A 149 10.57 -4.21 9.30
C THR A 149 9.95 -4.97 10.48
N MET A 150 9.89 -6.30 10.42
CA MET A 150 9.39 -7.14 11.51
C MET A 150 10.16 -6.88 12.81
N LEU A 151 11.51 -6.91 12.76
CA LEU A 151 12.34 -6.62 13.94
C LEU A 151 12.12 -5.20 14.47
N LYS A 152 11.96 -4.20 13.58
CA LYS A 152 11.67 -2.82 13.99
C LYS A 152 10.31 -2.74 14.68
N VAL A 153 9.28 -3.39 14.16
CA VAL A 153 7.93 -3.42 14.75
C VAL A 153 7.91 -4.12 16.11
N LEU A 154 8.58 -5.28 16.22
CA LEU A 154 8.74 -6.04 17.48
C LEU A 154 9.48 -5.23 18.55
N ASN A 155 10.42 -4.37 18.15
CA ASN A 155 11.12 -3.45 19.05
C ASN A 155 10.35 -2.14 19.31
N GLY A 156 9.04 -2.12 19.05
CA GLY A 156 8.19 -0.94 19.26
C GLY A 156 8.36 0.17 18.23
N GLY A 157 9.21 -0.02 17.22
CA GLY A 157 9.37 0.93 16.12
C GLY A 157 8.12 1.03 15.26
N ARG A 158 7.79 2.25 14.84
CA ARG A 158 6.64 2.56 13.97
C ARG A 158 7.09 3.33 12.74
N PRO A 159 6.26 3.43 11.69
CA PRO A 159 6.57 4.30 10.57
C PRO A 159 6.82 5.73 11.02
N GLU A 160 7.62 6.46 10.25
CA GLU A 160 7.86 7.87 10.51
C GLU A 160 6.65 8.70 10.09
N ARG A 161 6.45 9.82 10.79
CA ARG A 161 5.40 10.76 10.43
C ARG A 161 5.63 11.32 9.03
N PRO A 162 4.59 11.45 8.19
CA PRO A 162 4.70 12.18 6.94
C PRO A 162 4.95 13.67 7.22
N LEU A 163 6.21 14.11 7.10
CA LEU A 163 6.62 15.52 7.26
C LEU A 163 6.57 16.31 5.94
N GLY A 164 6.47 15.62 4.80
CA GLY A 164 6.40 16.26 3.48
C GLY A 164 5.00 16.74 3.15
N PRO A 165 4.84 17.74 2.26
CA PRO A 165 3.53 18.28 1.88
C PRO A 165 2.67 17.22 1.14
N PRO A 166 1.42 16.95 1.58
CA PRO A 166 0.76 17.55 2.72
C PRO A 166 1.23 16.89 4.02
N ALA A 167 1.78 17.70 4.93
CA ALA A 167 2.24 17.20 6.21
C ALA A 167 1.02 16.70 7.01
N MET A 168 1.11 15.51 7.57
CA MET A 168 0.06 14.99 8.43
C MET A 168 0.00 15.86 9.69
N SER A 169 -1.19 16.31 10.12
CA SER A 169 -1.33 17.16 11.31
C SER A 169 -0.89 16.44 12.60
N ASP A 170 -0.52 17.20 13.64
CA ASP A 170 -0.08 16.63 14.93
C ASP A 170 -1.16 15.73 15.53
N THR A 171 -2.40 16.23 15.50
CA THR A 171 -3.59 15.52 16.01
C THR A 171 -3.82 14.22 15.24
N LEU A 172 -3.80 14.27 13.91
CA LEU A 172 -3.99 13.08 13.09
C LEU A 172 -2.88 12.05 13.34
N TRP A 173 -1.62 12.51 13.38
CA TRP A 173 -0.50 11.64 13.66
C TRP A 173 -0.59 10.99 15.04
N GLN A 174 -0.96 11.76 16.07
CA GLN A 174 -1.16 11.25 17.42
C GLN A 174 -2.16 10.08 17.40
N HIS A 175 -3.29 10.24 16.72
CA HIS A 175 -4.29 9.19 16.60
C HIS A 175 -3.80 7.95 15.84
N VAL A 176 -3.05 8.14 14.75
CA VAL A 176 -2.40 7.03 14.04
C VAL A 176 -1.45 6.29 14.98
N THR A 177 -0.64 7.00 15.77
CA THR A 177 0.30 6.38 16.72
C THR A 177 -0.38 5.65 17.88
N GLU A 178 -1.50 6.18 18.38
CA GLU A 178 -2.33 5.51 19.40
C GLU A 178 -2.90 4.17 18.86
N PHE A 179 -3.18 4.11 17.55
CA PHE A 179 -3.65 2.88 16.89
C PHE A 179 -2.57 1.81 16.75
N TRP A 180 -1.31 2.20 16.71
CA TRP A 180 -0.20 1.28 16.58
C TRP A 180 0.36 0.77 17.91
N VAL A 181 -0.37 0.92 19.01
CA VAL A 181 0.01 0.28 20.26
C VAL A 181 0.05 -1.25 20.08
N GLU A 182 1.12 -1.87 20.59
CA GLU A 182 1.39 -3.31 20.42
C GLU A 182 0.24 -4.16 21.00
N SER A 183 -0.23 -3.79 22.19
CA SER A 183 -1.39 -4.43 22.81
C SER A 183 -2.67 -4.06 22.05
N HIS A 184 -3.30 -5.06 21.43
CA HIS A 184 -4.58 -4.88 20.74
C HIS A 184 -5.70 -4.33 21.64
N ILE A 185 -5.65 -4.63 22.95
CA ILE A 185 -6.63 -4.16 23.94
C ILE A 185 -6.43 -2.67 24.26
N ALA A 186 -5.18 -2.19 24.15
CA ALA A 186 -4.83 -0.80 24.42
C ALA A 186 -5.04 0.11 23.21
N ARG A 187 -5.32 -0.45 22.02
CA ARG A 187 -5.66 0.35 20.84
C ARG A 187 -7.01 1.04 21.09
N PRO A 188 -7.11 2.34 20.82
CA PRO A 188 -8.40 3.00 20.88
C PRO A 188 -9.31 2.36 19.83
N PRO A 189 -10.63 2.42 20.03
CA PRO A 189 -11.56 1.97 19.01
C PRO A 189 -11.44 2.89 17.77
N THR A 190 -11.62 2.33 16.57
CA THR A 190 -11.41 3.04 15.27
C THR A 190 -12.21 4.33 15.19
N HIS A 191 -13.37 4.35 15.85
CA HIS A 191 -14.22 5.52 15.94
C HIS A 191 -13.56 6.75 16.58
N SER A 192 -12.63 6.55 17.53
CA SER A 192 -11.95 7.66 18.19
C SER A 192 -10.92 8.33 17.28
N VAL A 193 -10.30 7.58 16.38
CA VAL A 193 -9.27 8.10 15.46
C VAL A 193 -9.90 8.81 14.27
N VAL A 194 -10.87 8.17 13.62
CA VAL A 194 -11.53 8.73 12.44
C VAL A 194 -12.28 10.02 12.75
N ARG A 195 -12.94 10.12 13.91
CA ARG A 195 -13.64 11.35 14.31
C ARG A 195 -12.71 12.57 14.35
N ASN A 196 -11.42 12.34 14.58
CA ASN A 196 -10.40 13.36 14.66
C ASN A 196 -9.53 13.41 13.39
N MET A 197 -9.79 12.54 12.41
CA MET A 197 -9.25 12.65 11.05
C MET A 197 -9.97 13.80 10.35
N VAL A 198 -9.45 15.01 10.50
CA VAL A 198 -9.87 16.14 9.66
C VAL A 198 -9.23 15.94 8.29
N TRP A 199 -10.00 15.34 7.37
CA TRP A 199 -9.65 15.19 5.97
C TRP A 199 -10.62 16.04 5.12
N PRO A 200 -10.16 16.91 4.20
CA PRO A 200 -8.80 17.38 3.92
C PRO A 200 -8.40 18.61 4.78
N HIS A 201 -7.11 18.94 4.80
CA HIS A 201 -6.65 20.27 5.27
C HIS A 201 -7.23 21.35 4.33
N PRO A 202 -7.70 22.50 4.81
CA PRO A 202 -8.28 23.56 3.96
C PRO A 202 -7.32 24.15 2.91
N ASP A 203 -6.02 23.90 3.03
CA ASP A 203 -5.03 24.24 2.00
C ASP A 203 -5.01 23.25 0.82
N ILE A 204 -5.64 22.09 0.99
CA ILE A 204 -6.18 21.29 -0.12
C ILE A 204 -7.56 21.88 -0.38
N THR A 205 -7.61 23.12 -0.89
CA THR A 205 -8.88 23.68 -1.33
C THR A 205 -9.38 22.78 -2.45
N PRO A 206 -10.58 22.16 -2.35
CA PRO A 206 -11.28 21.79 -3.57
C PRO A 206 -11.42 23.09 -4.34
N VAL A 207 -10.77 23.18 -5.50
CA VAL A 207 -10.91 24.35 -6.37
C VAL A 207 -12.40 24.59 -6.53
N ALA A 208 -12.85 25.77 -6.14
CA ALA A 208 -14.25 26.16 -6.23
C ALA A 208 -14.67 26.11 -7.70
N THR A 209 -15.28 25.00 -8.11
CA THR A 209 -15.99 24.91 -9.38
C THR A 209 -17.46 25.24 -9.10
N ASP A 210 -17.72 26.55 -9.01
CA ASP A 210 -19.03 27.06 -9.40
C ASP A 210 -19.19 26.68 -10.89
N GLU A 211 -20.27 25.98 -11.23
CA GLU A 211 -20.65 25.46 -12.57
C GLU A 211 -20.45 23.97 -12.94
N LEU A 212 -20.56 22.98 -12.04
CA LEU A 212 -20.51 21.56 -12.47
C LEU A 212 -21.63 20.65 -11.91
N SER A 213 -22.86 20.88 -12.37
CA SER A 213 -23.93 19.86 -12.47
C SER A 213 -23.77 18.94 -13.71
N SER A 214 -22.56 18.79 -14.26
CA SER A 214 -22.31 17.86 -15.36
C SER A 214 -21.07 17.04 -15.07
N LEU A 215 -21.36 15.79 -14.69
CA LEU A 215 -20.60 14.58 -14.90
C LEU A 215 -19.33 14.75 -15.77
N VAL A 216 -18.21 14.22 -15.24
CA VAL A 216 -16.87 14.10 -15.84
C VAL A 216 -16.00 15.36 -15.73
N ILE A 217 -14.99 15.30 -14.86
CA ILE A 217 -13.55 15.53 -15.13
C ILE A 217 -12.80 15.63 -13.77
N VAL A 218 -12.02 14.59 -13.44
CA VAL A 218 -10.90 14.67 -12.50
C VAL A 218 -9.68 14.95 -13.36
N ALA A 219 -9.27 16.21 -13.53
CA ALA A 219 -8.07 16.53 -14.33
C ALA A 219 -7.19 17.69 -13.84
N GLU A 220 -7.54 18.44 -12.79
CA GLU A 220 -6.63 19.52 -12.33
C GLU A 220 -6.05 19.33 -10.92
N GLU A 221 -6.54 18.40 -10.10
CA GLU A 221 -5.91 18.04 -8.80
C GLU A 221 -4.82 16.97 -8.92
N THR A 222 -4.66 16.35 -10.09
CA THR A 222 -3.55 15.44 -10.38
C THR A 222 -2.22 16.15 -10.45
N LYS A 223 -2.15 17.48 -10.65
CA LYS A 223 -0.88 18.23 -10.78
C LYS A 223 0.00 18.17 -9.53
N PHE A 224 -0.60 18.21 -8.35
CA PHE A 224 0.13 18.17 -7.07
C PHE A 224 0.71 16.77 -6.77
N LEU A 225 -0.05 15.71 -7.07
CA LEU A 225 0.46 14.33 -7.02
C LEU A 225 1.41 14.02 -8.19
N HIS A 226 1.19 14.61 -9.37
CA HIS A 226 2.00 14.48 -10.59
C HIS A 226 3.41 15.06 -10.42
N ASP A 227 3.56 16.20 -9.74
CA ASP A 227 4.88 16.80 -9.47
C ASP A 227 5.68 16.01 -8.41
N ARG A 228 5.02 15.33 -7.45
CA ARG A 228 5.72 14.45 -6.48
C ARG A 228 6.01 13.04 -7.03
N LEU A 229 5.14 12.48 -7.87
CA LEU A 229 5.30 11.15 -8.48
C LEU A 229 6.13 11.15 -9.78
N SER A 230 6.47 12.32 -10.32
CA SER A 230 7.44 12.48 -11.42
C SER A 230 8.90 12.54 -10.94
N MET A 231 9.16 12.41 -9.64
CA MET A 231 10.50 12.13 -9.15
C MET A 231 10.90 10.70 -9.58
N PRO A 232 12.08 10.49 -10.19
CA PRO A 232 12.57 9.13 -10.40
C PRO A 232 12.60 8.44 -9.04
N PHE A 233 11.85 7.35 -8.92
CA PHE A 233 11.91 6.47 -7.76
C PHE A 233 13.38 6.09 -7.61
N LEU A 234 14.03 6.60 -6.56
CA LEU A 234 15.47 6.59 -6.33
C LEU A 234 16.14 5.44 -7.09
N ASP A 235 16.94 5.77 -8.11
CA ASP A 235 17.99 4.89 -8.59
C ASP A 235 18.69 4.40 -7.33
N ARG A 236 18.47 3.13 -6.99
CA ARG A 236 19.15 2.47 -5.88
C ARG A 236 20.63 2.68 -6.18
N PRO A 237 21.38 3.49 -5.42
CA PRO A 237 22.79 3.65 -5.70
C PRO A 237 23.37 2.24 -5.69
N ALA A 238 23.96 1.84 -6.82
CA ALA A 238 24.57 0.53 -6.98
C ALA A 238 25.39 0.29 -5.70
N LEU A 239 25.02 -0.75 -4.95
CA LEU A 239 25.72 -1.16 -3.75
C LEU A 239 27.20 -1.22 -4.15
N ARG A 240 28.00 -0.27 -3.64
CA ARG A 240 29.44 -0.32 -3.84
C ARG A 240 29.87 -1.71 -3.36
N PRO A 241 30.66 -2.45 -4.15
CA PRO A 241 31.18 -3.72 -3.69
C PRO A 241 31.87 -3.49 -2.36
N SER A 242 31.43 -4.20 -1.32
CA SER A 242 32.03 -4.17 -0.01
C SER A 242 33.53 -4.37 -0.15
N PRO A 243 34.37 -3.53 0.49
CA PRO A 243 35.81 -3.77 0.51
C PRO A 243 36.04 -5.16 1.09
N SER A 244 36.71 -6.01 0.32
CA SER A 244 37.12 -7.34 0.72
C SER A 244 37.89 -7.25 2.04
N LEU A 245 37.33 -7.89 3.08
CA LEU A 245 38.03 -8.10 4.35
C LEU A 245 39.35 -8.83 4.06
N PRO A 246 40.47 -8.37 4.65
CA PRO A 246 41.73 -9.10 4.55
C PRO A 246 41.55 -10.47 5.19
N THR A 247 41.79 -11.51 4.40
CA THR A 247 41.95 -12.89 4.87
C THR A 247 43.12 -12.92 5.85
N SER A 248 42.78 -12.93 7.15
CA SER A 248 43.75 -13.13 8.23
C SER A 248 44.29 -14.54 8.14
N GLY A 249 45.50 -14.66 7.59
CA GLY A 249 46.32 -15.86 7.66
C GLY A 249 46.56 -16.26 9.12
N GLY A 250 46.57 -17.57 9.35
CA GLY A 250 46.62 -18.15 10.68
C GLY A 250 47.90 -17.83 11.45
N ASN A 251 47.79 -17.94 12.77
CA ASN A 251 48.86 -18.54 13.54
C ASN A 251 48.26 -19.31 14.72
N SER A 252 48.50 -20.62 14.65
CA SER A 252 48.45 -21.54 15.75
C SER A 252 49.48 -21.10 16.79
N LYS A 253 49.07 -20.99 18.05
CA LYS A 253 49.90 -21.24 19.22
C LYS A 253 49.03 -21.46 20.44
N ASP A 254 49.17 -22.66 20.98
CA ASP A 254 48.75 -23.06 22.30
C ASP A 254 49.14 -22.02 23.36
N GLN A 255 48.20 -21.69 24.25
CA GLN A 255 48.52 -21.59 25.67
C GLN A 255 47.27 -21.72 26.54
N GLN A 256 47.51 -22.48 27.60
CA GLN A 256 46.64 -23.03 28.62
C GLN A 256 46.50 -22.05 29.80
N LEU A 257 45.53 -22.32 30.68
CA LEU A 257 45.27 -21.71 32.01
C LEU A 257 44.42 -20.44 31.94
N ASP A 258 43.41 -20.20 32.77
CA ASP A 258 42.84 -20.89 33.92
C ASP A 258 41.46 -20.26 34.16
N SER A 259 40.60 -20.98 34.90
CA SER A 259 39.64 -20.45 35.89
C SER A 259 38.90 -19.13 35.60
N TRP A 260 37.58 -19.13 35.70
CA TRP A 260 36.85 -18.35 36.70
C TRP A 260 35.38 -18.77 36.70
N SER A 261 34.99 -19.33 37.81
CA SER A 261 33.63 -19.66 38.21
C SER A 261 32.85 -18.41 38.59
N GLY A 262 31.57 -18.38 38.20
CA GLY A 262 30.49 -17.84 39.02
C GLY A 262 30.14 -16.36 38.79
N ILE A 263 29.03 -16.14 38.10
CA ILE A 263 28.08 -15.07 38.48
C ILE A 263 26.67 -15.63 38.36
N SER A 264 26.06 -15.82 39.53
CA SER A 264 24.62 -15.90 39.74
C SER A 264 24.26 -14.67 40.55
N VAL A 265 23.42 -13.77 40.05
CA VAL A 265 22.63 -12.86 40.88
C VAL A 265 21.32 -12.50 40.18
N ARG A 266 20.24 -13.01 40.79
CA ARG A 266 18.86 -12.51 41.00
C ARG A 266 17.99 -12.13 39.81
#